data_AF-A0A067F5D9-F1
#
_entry.id   AF-A0A067F5D9-F1
#
_cell.length_a   1.000
_cell.length_b   1.000
_cell.length_c   1.000
_cell.angle_alpha   90.00
_cell.angle_beta   90.00
_cell.angle_gamma   90.00
#
_symmetry.space_group_name_H-M   'P 1'
#
loop_
_entity.id
_entity.type
_entity.pdbx_description
1 polymer ?
#
loop_
_entity_poly.entity_id
_entity_poly.type
_entity_poly.pdbx_seq_one_letter_code
_entity_poly.pdbx_strand_id
1 'polypeptide(L)'
;MLPASSSLSSLSNSLTLLLLICTLLLTSPSNALKYPFHPRDILPVLPRQVSWPILNALNGAADLLPAFVGSASDQTGTVEWKGACFYQNQAWMEFHNKSGSEFGGGTLHIKVSDAHSWTCMDLYVFATPYRVTWDYYFLSREHTLEFNEWEGKLEYEYVKNKGVSIFLMQAGMLGTLEALWDVFPLFTNTGWGENSNIGFLKKHMGASFEQRPEPWFTNVTVEEIHSGDFLAVSKIRGRWGGFETLEKWVTGAYAGHTAVCLRDSEGKLWVGESGHENDEVKLTDLLTCCDSMELIVQRFLLIF
;
A
#
# COMPACT_ATOMS: atom_id res chain seq x y z
N MET A 1 -1.07 50.77 52.70
CA MET A 1 -0.22 50.02 51.74
C MET A 1 -1.15 49.38 50.73
N LEU A 2 -1.24 49.94 49.51
CA LEU A 2 -1.99 49.39 48.38
C LEU A 2 -0.96 48.85 47.37
N PRO A 3 -1.09 47.62 46.84
CA PRO A 3 -0.24 47.14 45.77
C PRO A 3 -0.90 47.47 44.43
N ALA A 4 -0.27 48.30 43.61
CA ALA A 4 -0.68 48.54 42.23
C ALA A 4 0.56 48.84 41.38
N SER A 5 1.21 47.81 40.85
CA SER A 5 2.24 47.99 39.81
C SER A 5 2.52 46.76 38.92
N SER A 6 1.85 45.62 39.10
CA SER A 6 2.15 44.39 38.33
C SER A 6 1.23 44.12 37.12
N SER A 7 0.09 44.81 36.98
CA SER A 7 -0.87 44.51 35.90
C SER A 7 -0.58 45.26 34.59
N LEU A 8 0.02 46.45 34.65
CA LEU A 8 0.27 47.30 33.48
C LEU A 8 1.41 46.77 32.58
N SER A 9 2.41 46.10 33.14
CA SER A 9 3.52 45.51 32.38
C SER A 9 3.13 44.23 31.64
N SER A 10 2.19 43.45 32.19
CA SER A 10 1.65 42.24 31.56
C SER A 10 0.82 42.54 30.31
N LEU A 11 -0.04 43.56 30.37
CA LEU A 11 -0.87 43.99 29.24
C LEU A 11 -0.03 44.53 28.06
N SER A 12 1.04 45.26 28.36
CA SER A 12 1.98 45.77 27.36
C SER A 12 2.70 44.64 26.60
N ASN A 13 3.07 43.56 27.31
CA ASN A 13 3.77 42.42 26.71
C ASN A 13 2.83 41.53 25.88
N SER A 14 1.57 41.38 26.30
CA SER A 14 0.57 40.64 25.51
C SER A 14 0.18 41.40 24.23
N LEU A 15 0.10 42.73 24.29
CA LEU A 15 -0.25 43.55 23.13
C LEU A 15 0.89 43.57 22.10
N THR A 16 2.16 43.66 22.54
CA THR A 16 3.32 43.57 21.64
C THR A 16 3.45 42.20 21.01
N LEU A 17 3.18 41.12 21.74
CA LEU A 17 3.14 39.77 21.18
C LEU A 17 2.02 39.61 20.15
N LEU A 18 0.83 40.13 20.43
CA LEU A 18 -0.30 40.08 19.50
C LEU A 18 -0.04 40.90 18.23
N LEU A 19 0.59 42.08 18.37
CA LEU A 19 1.03 42.91 17.25
C LEU A 19 2.10 42.20 16.41
N LEU A 20 3.04 41.49 17.04
CA LEU A 20 4.06 40.69 16.35
C LEU A 20 3.45 39.52 15.56
N ILE A 21 2.45 38.85 16.14
CA ILE A 21 1.70 37.77 15.48
C ILE A 21 0.88 38.33 14.32
N CYS A 22 0.21 39.47 14.50
CA CYS A 22 -0.52 40.14 13.43
C CYS A 22 0.40 40.59 12.29
N THR A 23 1.59 41.14 12.58
CA THR A 23 2.53 41.53 11.53
C THR A 23 3.09 40.32 10.78
N LEU A 24 3.36 39.20 11.46
CA LEU A 24 3.72 37.92 10.83
C LEU A 24 2.60 37.34 9.95
N LEU A 25 1.32 37.54 10.32
CA LEU A 25 0.16 37.09 9.54
C LEU A 25 -0.21 38.02 8.39
N LEU A 26 0.13 39.31 8.47
CA LEU A 26 -0.19 40.34 7.46
C LEU A 26 0.90 40.50 6.38
N THR A 27 2.11 39.99 6.60
CA THR A 27 3.11 39.88 5.53
C THR A 27 2.73 38.74 4.61
N SER A 28 2.06 39.05 3.50
CA SER A 28 1.92 38.11 2.38
C SER A 28 3.31 37.70 1.90
N PRO A 29 3.65 36.40 1.85
CA PRO A 29 4.95 35.99 1.36
C PRO A 29 4.96 36.11 -0.16
N SER A 30 5.35 37.28 -0.68
CA SER A 30 5.59 37.46 -2.11
C SER A 30 6.89 36.78 -2.58
N ASN A 31 7.58 36.07 -1.70
CA ASN A 31 8.56 35.02 -1.96
C ASN A 31 8.64 34.16 -0.70
N ALA A 32 7.92 33.04 -0.67
CA ALA A 32 7.95 32.11 0.45
C ALA A 32 9.37 31.54 0.59
N LEU A 33 10.11 32.01 1.59
CA LEU A 33 11.36 31.38 2.00
C LEU A 33 11.02 29.92 2.35
N LYS A 34 11.45 28.97 1.52
CA LYS A 34 11.17 27.55 1.75
C LYS A 34 11.71 27.18 3.12
N TYR A 35 10.83 26.80 4.03
CA TYR A 35 11.22 26.41 5.37
C TYR A 35 12.17 25.19 5.27
N PRO A 36 13.23 25.11 6.09
CA PRO A 36 14.18 24.00 6.05
C PRO A 36 13.49 22.65 6.28
N PHE A 37 12.34 22.66 6.96
CA PHE A 37 11.48 21.52 7.22
C PHE A 37 10.03 21.99 7.27
N HIS A 38 9.09 21.17 6.80
CA HIS A 38 7.68 21.36 7.09
C HIS A 38 7.36 20.67 8.42
N PRO A 39 6.45 21.20 9.26
CA PRO A 39 6.13 20.57 10.55
C PRO A 39 5.75 19.09 10.44
N ARG A 40 5.07 18.70 9.36
CA ARG A 40 4.74 17.28 9.08
C ARG A 40 5.96 16.40 8.83
N ASP A 41 7.05 16.95 8.32
CA ASP A 41 8.27 16.19 8.00
C ASP A 41 9.08 15.85 9.26
N ILE A 42 8.89 16.60 10.34
CA ILE A 42 9.55 16.37 11.63
C ILE A 42 8.75 15.40 12.50
N LEU A 43 7.43 15.32 12.31
CA LEU A 43 6.56 14.46 13.14
C LEU A 43 7.14 13.05 13.32
N PRO A 44 7.61 12.35 12.27
CA PRO A 44 8.12 10.98 12.44
C PRO A 44 9.45 10.89 13.21
N VAL A 45 10.20 11.99 13.32
CA VAL A 45 11.46 12.09 14.09
C VAL A 45 11.18 12.35 15.57
N LEU A 46 10.02 12.89 15.91
CA LEU A 46 9.64 13.14 17.31
C LEU A 46 9.32 11.83 18.04
N PRO A 47 9.49 11.79 19.37
CA PRO A 47 9.10 10.64 20.19
C PRO A 47 7.66 10.22 19.89
N ARG A 48 7.44 8.91 19.75
CA ARG A 48 6.13 8.33 19.38
C ARG A 48 4.99 8.85 20.25
N GLN A 49 5.23 9.10 21.54
CA GLN A 49 4.21 9.62 22.45
C GLN A 49 3.63 10.97 22.00
N VAL A 50 4.40 11.77 21.26
CA VAL A 50 4.01 13.09 20.75
C VAL A 50 3.56 13.02 19.30
N SER A 51 4.30 12.28 18.46
CA SER A 51 4.02 12.22 17.03
C SER A 51 2.85 11.32 16.68
N TRP A 52 2.68 10.20 17.39
CA TRP A 52 1.69 9.17 17.05
C TRP A 52 0.24 9.66 17.10
N PRO A 53 -0.22 10.42 18.13
CA PRO A 53 -1.58 10.96 18.12
C PRO A 53 -1.81 11.95 16.98
N ILE A 54 -0.79 12.73 16.62
CA ILE A 54 -0.87 13.74 15.57
C ILE A 54 -0.86 13.09 14.18
N LEU A 55 0.02 12.12 13.96
CA LEU A 55 0.10 11.37 12.70
C LEU A 55 -1.17 10.57 12.41
N ASN A 56 -1.74 9.88 13.42
CA ASN A 56 -3.02 9.18 13.28
C ASN A 56 -4.21 10.12 13.06
N ALA A 57 -4.11 11.38 13.49
CA ALA A 57 -5.14 12.39 13.23
C ALA A 57 -4.99 13.04 11.84
N LEU A 58 -3.77 13.07 11.29
CA LEU A 58 -3.45 13.70 10.01
C LEU A 58 -3.57 12.74 8.83
N ASN A 59 -3.29 11.45 9.05
CA ASN A 59 -3.32 10.42 8.01
C ASN A 59 -4.34 9.34 8.38
N GLY A 60 -5.27 9.09 7.47
CA GLY A 60 -6.14 7.93 7.52
C GLY A 60 -5.41 6.67 7.05
N ALA A 61 -5.94 5.49 7.37
CA ALA A 61 -5.35 4.25 6.89
C ALA A 61 -5.38 4.13 5.34
N ALA A 62 -6.26 4.88 4.67
CA ALA A 62 -6.26 5.02 3.21
C ALA A 62 -5.03 5.76 2.65
N ASP A 63 -4.40 6.64 3.44
CA ASP A 63 -3.20 7.38 3.00
C ASP A 63 -1.94 6.50 2.97
N LEU A 64 -2.05 5.27 3.48
CA LEU A 64 -1.03 4.22 3.37
C LEU A 64 -1.07 3.51 2.01
N LEU A 65 -2.15 3.68 1.25
CA LEU A 65 -2.29 3.05 -0.05
C LEU A 65 -1.73 3.95 -1.16
N PRO A 66 -1.08 3.34 -2.17
CA PRO A 66 -0.64 4.07 -3.35
C PRO A 66 -1.84 4.71 -4.07
N ALA A 67 -1.85 6.03 -4.18
CA ALA A 67 -2.88 6.79 -4.87
C ALA A 67 -2.54 6.90 -6.36
N PHE A 68 -3.44 6.47 -7.25
CA PHE A 68 -3.23 6.60 -8.69
C PHE A 68 -3.17 8.09 -9.09
N VAL A 69 -2.06 8.51 -9.71
CA VAL A 69 -1.86 9.91 -10.16
C VAL A 69 -1.88 10.06 -11.68
N GLY A 70 -1.71 8.96 -12.43
CA GLY A 70 -1.89 8.96 -13.87
C GLY A 70 -1.10 7.85 -14.56
N SER A 71 -1.01 7.91 -15.89
CA SER A 71 -0.30 6.90 -16.68
C SER A 71 0.47 7.52 -17.83
N ALA A 72 1.78 7.23 -17.88
CA ALA A 72 2.67 7.79 -18.89
C ALA A 72 2.80 6.81 -20.07
N SER A 73 2.46 7.29 -21.26
CA SER A 73 2.62 6.59 -22.53
C SER A 73 3.08 7.58 -23.61
N ASP A 74 3.50 7.05 -24.75
CA ASP A 74 3.85 7.88 -25.92
C ASP A 74 2.62 8.59 -26.51
N GLN A 75 1.42 8.00 -26.40
CA GLN A 75 0.19 8.53 -26.99
C GLN A 75 -0.49 9.60 -26.12
N THR A 76 -0.43 9.44 -24.80
CA THR A 76 -1.18 10.28 -23.84
C THR A 76 -0.44 11.57 -23.49
N GLY A 77 0.78 11.76 -23.98
CA GLY A 77 1.61 12.92 -23.70
C GLY A 77 2.09 12.97 -22.24
N THR A 78 2.45 14.16 -21.79
CA THR A 78 2.91 14.41 -20.43
C THR A 78 1.75 14.41 -19.43
N VAL A 79 1.89 13.63 -18.37
CA VAL A 79 0.95 13.61 -17.24
C VAL A 79 1.47 14.53 -16.16
N GLU A 80 0.58 15.31 -15.53
CA GLU A 80 0.92 16.22 -14.44
C GLU A 80 0.10 15.92 -13.18
N TRP A 81 0.72 16.06 -12.01
CA TRP A 81 0.02 15.89 -10.73
C TRP A 81 0.69 16.69 -9.60
N LYS A 82 -0.01 16.75 -8.47
CA LYS A 82 0.51 17.30 -7.21
C LYS A 82 0.96 16.15 -6.31
N GLY A 83 2.23 16.16 -5.94
CA GLY A 83 2.84 15.23 -5.00
C GLY A 83 2.60 15.57 -3.53
N ALA A 84 3.09 14.71 -2.64
CA ALA A 84 3.09 14.97 -1.21
C ALA A 84 4.17 16.02 -0.88
N CYS A 85 5.38 15.83 -1.42
CA CYS A 85 6.54 16.72 -1.30
C CYS A 85 6.60 17.80 -2.40
N PHE A 86 6.42 17.40 -3.66
CA PHE A 86 6.60 18.28 -4.82
C PHE A 86 5.25 18.66 -5.42
N TYR A 87 4.98 19.95 -5.60
CA TYR A 87 3.66 20.40 -6.05
C TYR A 87 3.50 20.49 -7.56
N GLN A 88 4.60 20.43 -8.30
CA GLN A 88 4.60 20.48 -9.76
C GLN A 88 5.37 19.29 -10.30
N ASN A 89 4.65 18.19 -10.53
CA ASN A 89 5.21 16.95 -11.04
C ASN A 89 4.69 16.69 -12.44
N GLN A 90 5.58 16.17 -13.29
CA GLN A 90 5.23 15.75 -14.63
C GLN A 90 5.96 14.44 -14.98
N ALA A 91 5.33 13.60 -15.81
CA ALA A 91 5.96 12.39 -16.34
C ALA A 91 5.60 12.14 -17.80
N TRP A 92 6.54 11.58 -18.55
CA TRP A 92 6.34 11.14 -19.93
C TRP A 92 7.18 9.90 -20.21
N MET A 93 6.78 9.13 -21.21
CA MET A 93 7.45 7.89 -21.59
C MET A 93 8.16 8.07 -22.93
N GLU A 94 9.40 7.61 -23.02
CA GLU A 94 10.16 7.53 -24.26
C GLU A 94 10.46 6.06 -24.58
N PHE A 95 9.94 5.54 -25.69
CA PHE A 95 10.23 4.17 -26.10
C PHE A 95 11.56 4.11 -26.86
N HIS A 96 12.31 3.03 -26.64
CA HIS A 96 13.58 2.81 -27.34
C HIS A 96 13.89 1.34 -27.50
N ASN A 97 14.70 0.99 -28.51
CA ASN A 97 15.20 -0.37 -28.69
C ASN A 97 16.71 -0.46 -28.49
N LYS A 98 17.19 -0.08 -27.29
CA LYS A 98 18.61 -0.16 -26.92
C LYS A 98 19.08 -1.62 -26.73
N SER A 99 18.18 -2.51 -26.32
CA SER A 99 18.45 -3.94 -26.11
C SER A 99 18.58 -4.74 -27.41
N GLY A 100 18.00 -4.24 -28.51
CA GLY A 100 17.93 -4.95 -29.79
C GLY A 100 16.88 -6.07 -29.82
N SER A 101 16.00 -6.16 -28.83
CA SER A 101 14.94 -7.16 -28.79
C SER A 101 13.75 -6.78 -29.67
N GLU A 102 12.83 -7.72 -29.90
CA GLU A 102 11.66 -7.50 -30.77
C GLU A 102 10.80 -6.32 -30.31
N PHE A 103 10.62 -6.16 -28.99
CA PHE A 103 9.76 -5.13 -28.40
C PHE A 103 10.53 -3.97 -27.77
N GLY A 104 11.85 -4.09 -27.62
CA GLY A 104 12.68 -3.07 -26.97
C GLY A 104 12.22 -2.78 -25.54
N GLY A 105 12.44 -1.54 -25.11
CA GLY A 105 12.16 -1.04 -23.77
C GLY A 105 11.67 0.40 -23.79
N GLY A 106 11.85 1.12 -22.68
CA GLY A 106 11.52 2.54 -22.60
C GLY A 106 12.10 3.21 -21.36
N THR A 107 12.21 4.54 -21.43
CA THR A 107 12.62 5.40 -20.33
C THR A 107 11.41 6.19 -19.85
N LEU A 108 11.02 6.00 -18.60
CA LEU A 108 10.02 6.84 -17.95
C LEU A 108 10.73 8.04 -17.33
N HIS A 109 10.45 9.23 -17.87
CA HIS A 109 10.96 10.48 -17.34
C HIS A 109 10.01 11.05 -16.30
N ILE A 110 10.55 11.46 -15.16
CA ILE A 110 9.78 12.04 -14.06
C ILE A 110 10.49 13.30 -13.61
N LYS A 111 9.84 14.43 -13.81
CA LYS A 111 10.35 15.72 -13.38
C LYS A 111 9.50 16.21 -12.23
N VAL A 112 10.14 16.32 -11.07
CA VAL A 112 9.51 16.81 -9.84
C VAL A 112 10.04 18.20 -9.53
N SER A 113 9.14 19.10 -9.13
CA SER A 113 9.50 20.48 -8.83
C SER A 113 8.58 21.12 -7.80
N ASP A 114 9.03 22.27 -7.30
CA ASP A 114 8.38 23.01 -6.23
C ASP A 114 8.17 22.19 -4.93
N ALA A 115 9.28 21.69 -4.39
CA ALA A 115 9.28 21.03 -3.08
C ALA A 115 8.81 21.98 -1.96
N HIS A 116 7.94 21.54 -1.07
CA HIS A 116 7.47 22.37 0.04
C HIS A 116 8.46 22.45 1.22
N SER A 117 9.44 21.55 1.30
CA SER A 117 10.55 21.60 2.26
C SER A 117 11.82 20.99 1.66
N TRP A 118 12.95 21.14 2.35
CA TRP A 118 14.23 20.58 1.90
C TRP A 118 14.42 19.10 2.26
N THR A 119 13.62 18.60 3.20
CA THR A 119 13.75 17.24 3.74
C THR A 119 12.60 16.32 3.32
N CYS A 120 11.60 16.84 2.61
CA CYS A 120 10.50 16.00 2.12
C CYS A 120 10.96 15.11 0.96
N MET A 121 10.22 14.03 0.73
CA MET A 121 10.39 13.18 -0.43
C MET A 121 9.08 12.51 -0.82
N ASP A 122 8.93 12.22 -2.10
CA ASP A 122 7.84 11.41 -2.62
C ASP A 122 8.34 9.99 -2.89
N LEU A 123 7.48 9.01 -2.63
CA LEU A 123 7.69 7.62 -3.01
C LEU A 123 6.62 7.22 -4.03
N TYR A 124 7.04 6.64 -5.13
CA TYR A 124 6.17 6.22 -6.23
C TYR A 124 6.23 4.72 -6.45
N VAL A 125 5.09 4.15 -6.84
CA VAL A 125 4.97 2.80 -7.38
C VAL A 125 4.60 2.91 -8.85
N PHE A 126 5.32 2.18 -9.70
CA PHE A 126 5.11 2.11 -11.13
C PHE A 126 4.68 0.71 -11.50
N ALA A 127 3.54 0.58 -12.18
CA ALA A 127 2.95 -0.72 -12.46
C ALA A 127 2.49 -0.87 -13.91
N THR A 128 2.69 -2.08 -14.42
CA THR A 128 1.98 -2.66 -15.56
C THR A 128 1.26 -3.92 -15.06
N PRO A 129 0.38 -4.54 -15.85
CA PRO A 129 -0.18 -5.86 -15.52
C PRO A 129 0.88 -6.96 -15.35
N TYR A 130 2.12 -6.71 -15.76
CA TYR A 130 3.22 -7.68 -15.82
C TYR A 130 4.26 -7.44 -14.73
N ARG A 131 4.53 -6.18 -14.36
CA ARG A 131 5.55 -5.84 -13.37
C ARG A 131 5.16 -4.66 -12.49
N VAL A 132 5.73 -4.67 -11.28
CA VAL A 132 5.64 -3.57 -10.32
C VAL A 132 7.05 -3.19 -9.90
N THR A 133 7.35 -1.90 -9.93
CA THR A 133 8.60 -1.31 -9.42
C THR A 133 8.28 -0.03 -8.64
N TRP A 134 9.27 0.55 -7.99
CA TRP A 134 9.11 1.67 -7.09
C TRP A 134 10.39 2.50 -7.05
N ASP A 135 10.26 3.80 -6.81
CA ASP A 135 11.39 4.72 -6.70
C ASP A 135 11.02 5.92 -5.82
N TYR A 136 12.01 6.64 -5.31
CA TYR A 136 11.84 7.78 -4.43
C TYR A 136 12.58 9.02 -4.95
N TYR A 137 11.96 10.19 -4.77
CA TYR A 137 12.52 11.45 -5.23
C TYR A 137 12.66 12.43 -4.07
N PHE A 138 13.87 12.96 -3.90
CA PHE A 138 14.22 13.94 -2.86
C PHE A 138 14.73 15.27 -3.44
N LEU A 139 15.17 15.29 -4.70
CA LEU A 139 15.65 16.49 -5.38
C LEU A 139 14.66 16.95 -6.44
N SER A 140 14.42 18.26 -6.47
CA SER A 140 13.69 18.95 -7.52
C SER A 140 14.49 18.94 -8.82
N ARG A 141 14.39 17.87 -9.59
CA ARG A 141 15.06 17.67 -10.88
C ARG A 141 14.27 16.66 -11.72
N GLU A 142 14.77 16.45 -12.93
CA GLU A 142 14.38 15.32 -13.75
C GLU A 142 15.10 14.04 -13.30
N HIS A 143 14.33 12.96 -13.22
CA HIS A 143 14.76 11.60 -12.91
C HIS A 143 14.27 10.67 -14.01
N THR A 144 14.90 9.52 -14.13
CA THR A 144 14.56 8.53 -15.17
C THR A 144 14.51 7.14 -14.58
N LEU A 145 13.48 6.38 -14.96
CA LEU A 145 13.33 4.96 -14.67
C LEU A 145 13.43 4.18 -15.98
N GLU A 146 14.44 3.32 -16.09
CA GLU A 146 14.73 2.57 -17.30
C GLU A 146 14.06 1.19 -17.29
N PHE A 147 13.30 0.90 -18.34
CA PHE A 147 12.82 -0.43 -18.68
C PHE A 147 13.70 -0.95 -19.82
N ASN A 148 14.66 -1.81 -19.50
CA ASN A 148 15.59 -2.35 -20.50
C ASN A 148 14.86 -3.11 -21.62
N GLU A 149 13.87 -3.91 -21.21
CA GLU A 149 13.09 -4.75 -22.11
C GLU A 149 11.68 -5.02 -21.53
N TRP A 150 10.67 -4.94 -22.41
CA TRP A 150 9.31 -5.39 -22.13
C TRP A 150 9.22 -6.92 -22.16
N GLU A 151 8.41 -7.51 -21.29
CA GLU A 151 8.34 -8.96 -21.08
C GLU A 151 7.82 -9.69 -22.33
N GLY A 152 6.99 -9.02 -23.12
CA GLY A 152 6.56 -9.50 -24.41
C GLY A 152 5.60 -8.54 -25.10
N LYS A 153 5.01 -9.02 -26.20
CA LYS A 153 4.09 -8.23 -27.04
C LYS A 153 2.95 -7.61 -26.24
N LEU A 154 2.36 -8.36 -25.31
CA LEU A 154 1.19 -7.90 -24.55
C LEU A 154 1.53 -6.74 -23.60
N GLU A 155 2.67 -6.81 -22.91
CA GLU A 155 3.13 -5.68 -22.08
C GLU A 155 3.45 -4.47 -22.95
N TYR A 156 4.18 -4.67 -24.05
CA TYR A 156 4.51 -3.59 -24.99
C TYR A 156 3.26 -2.89 -25.53
N GLU A 157 2.27 -3.64 -26.01
CA GLU A 157 1.00 -3.09 -26.50
C GLU A 157 0.18 -2.43 -25.39
N TYR A 158 0.20 -2.99 -24.17
CA TYR A 158 -0.45 -2.38 -23.02
C TYR A 158 0.19 -1.02 -22.71
N VAL A 159 1.51 -0.94 -22.52
CA VAL A 159 2.20 0.29 -22.16
C VAL A 159 2.08 1.33 -23.26
N LYS A 160 2.10 0.91 -24.54
CA LYS A 160 1.90 1.83 -25.67
C LYS A 160 0.52 2.47 -25.69
N ASN A 161 -0.53 1.76 -25.28
CA ASN A 161 -1.92 2.23 -25.35
C ASN A 161 -2.48 2.79 -24.04
N LYS A 162 -1.98 2.30 -22.89
CA LYS A 162 -2.46 2.62 -21.54
C LYS A 162 -1.41 3.29 -20.68
N GLY A 163 -0.13 3.13 -21.01
CA GLY A 163 0.99 3.67 -20.25
C GLY A 163 1.36 2.83 -19.03
N VAL A 164 2.49 3.21 -18.43
CA VAL A 164 2.86 2.75 -17.09
C VAL A 164 2.02 3.51 -16.08
N SER A 165 1.30 2.80 -15.22
CA SER A 165 0.50 3.39 -14.16
C SER A 165 1.42 3.90 -13.05
N ILE A 166 1.21 5.15 -12.64
CA ILE A 166 2.01 5.84 -11.63
C ILE A 166 1.12 6.02 -10.41
N PHE A 167 1.63 5.58 -9.26
CA PHE A 167 0.96 5.74 -7.99
C PHE A 167 1.88 6.44 -6.99
N LEU A 168 1.31 7.36 -6.21
CA LEU A 168 1.99 8.13 -5.19
C LEU A 168 1.64 7.61 -3.79
N MET A 169 2.65 7.38 -2.97
CA MET A 169 2.48 7.13 -1.54
C MET A 169 2.27 8.47 -0.82
N GLN A 170 1.01 8.81 -0.54
CA GLN A 170 0.63 10.11 0.05
C GLN A 170 1.27 10.35 1.42
N ALA A 171 1.52 9.29 2.18
CA ALA A 171 2.19 9.36 3.49
C ALA A 171 3.70 9.70 3.42
N GLY A 172 4.31 9.77 2.23
CA GLY A 172 5.75 9.99 2.04
C GLY A 172 6.61 8.85 2.61
N MET A 173 7.95 8.95 2.58
CA MET A 173 8.82 7.84 3.03
C MET A 173 8.66 7.52 4.51
N LEU A 174 8.57 8.53 5.37
CA LEU A 174 8.51 8.30 6.81
C LEU A 174 7.17 7.68 7.23
N GLY A 175 6.06 8.17 6.67
CA GLY A 175 4.75 7.54 6.87
C GLY A 175 4.68 6.15 6.22
N THR A 176 5.37 5.92 5.09
CA THR A 176 5.48 4.58 4.49
C THR A 176 6.31 3.63 5.36
N LEU A 177 7.44 4.05 5.93
CA LEU A 177 8.25 3.23 6.83
C LEU A 177 7.51 2.92 8.14
N GLU A 178 6.74 3.88 8.65
CA GLU A 178 5.82 3.69 9.77
C GLU A 178 4.74 2.66 9.44
N ALA A 179 4.09 2.79 8.28
CA ALA A 179 3.08 1.84 7.81
C ALA A 179 3.67 0.43 7.61
N LEU A 180 4.88 0.36 7.06
CA LEU A 180 5.61 -0.90 6.93
C LEU A 180 5.87 -1.54 8.29
N TRP A 181 5.94 -0.79 9.39
CA TRP A 181 6.06 -1.40 10.73
C TRP A 181 4.78 -2.14 11.16
N ASP A 182 3.60 -1.64 10.81
CA ASP A 182 2.31 -2.29 11.08
C ASP A 182 2.02 -3.42 10.07
N VAL A 183 2.55 -3.32 8.84
CA VAL A 183 2.26 -4.21 7.71
C VAL A 183 3.29 -5.35 7.54
N PHE A 184 4.58 -5.09 7.73
CA PHE A 184 5.65 -6.10 7.58
C PHE A 184 5.46 -7.35 8.45
N PRO A 185 5.05 -7.24 9.73
CA PRO A 185 4.81 -8.41 10.58
C PRO A 185 3.76 -9.38 10.00
N LEU A 186 2.78 -8.84 9.26
CA LEU A 186 1.63 -9.59 8.72
C LEU A 186 2.07 -10.73 7.78
N PHE A 187 3.17 -10.55 7.08
CA PHE A 187 3.66 -11.51 6.09
C PHE A 187 4.55 -12.61 6.67
N THR A 188 4.83 -12.59 7.97
CA THR A 188 5.70 -13.59 8.60
C THR A 188 4.93 -14.87 8.93
N ASN A 189 5.55 -16.03 8.68
CA ASN A 189 4.95 -17.34 8.98
C ASN A 189 5.21 -17.78 10.44
N THR A 190 5.03 -16.87 11.39
CA THR A 190 5.32 -17.09 12.81
C THR A 190 4.07 -16.84 13.65
N GLY A 191 4.08 -17.29 14.91
CA GLY A 191 3.01 -16.91 15.86
C GLY A 191 2.96 -15.40 16.13
N TRP A 192 4.09 -14.70 15.96
CA TRP A 192 4.10 -13.23 15.98
C TRP A 192 3.32 -12.65 14.80
N GLY A 193 3.57 -13.14 13.58
CA GLY A 193 2.81 -12.73 12.40
C GLY A 193 1.33 -13.03 12.52
N GLU A 194 0.96 -14.21 12.99
CA GLU A 194 -0.44 -14.58 13.25
C GLU A 194 -1.12 -13.62 14.24
N ASN A 195 -0.48 -13.34 15.38
CA ASN A 195 -0.98 -12.37 16.35
C ASN A 195 -1.04 -10.95 15.78
N SER A 196 -0.09 -10.56 14.94
CA SER A 196 -0.08 -9.27 14.24
C SER A 196 -1.26 -9.15 13.28
N ASN A 197 -1.60 -10.20 12.53
CA ASN A 197 -2.77 -10.21 11.65
C ASN A 197 -4.08 -10.07 12.44
N ILE A 198 -4.25 -10.83 13.52
CA ILE A 198 -5.43 -10.71 14.40
C ILE A 198 -5.50 -9.30 15.00
N GLY A 199 -4.38 -8.79 15.50
CA GLY A 199 -4.28 -7.45 16.09
C GLY A 199 -4.62 -6.35 15.08
N PHE A 200 -4.15 -6.49 13.83
CA PHE A 200 -4.46 -5.58 12.75
C PHE A 200 -5.95 -5.54 12.45
N LEU A 201 -6.59 -6.70 12.23
CA LEU A 201 -8.03 -6.79 11.97
C LEU A 201 -8.86 -6.26 13.14
N LYS A 202 -8.44 -6.53 14.39
CA LYS A 202 -9.09 -5.96 15.58
C LYS A 202 -8.97 -4.44 15.64
N LYS A 203 -7.78 -3.89 15.37
CA LYS A 203 -7.50 -2.45 15.40
C LYS A 203 -8.24 -1.70 14.29
N HIS A 204 -8.25 -2.25 13.07
CA HIS A 204 -8.71 -1.53 11.88
C HIS A 204 -10.13 -1.88 11.44
N MET A 205 -10.65 -3.06 11.80
CA MET A 205 -12.02 -3.48 11.48
C MET A 205 -12.90 -3.67 12.72
N GLY A 206 -12.34 -3.67 13.93
CA GLY A 206 -13.07 -4.07 15.13
C GLY A 206 -13.42 -5.56 15.16
N ALA A 207 -12.82 -6.37 14.29
CA ALA A 207 -13.11 -7.79 14.16
C ALA A 207 -12.37 -8.62 15.22
N SER A 208 -13.06 -9.62 15.80
CA SER A 208 -12.48 -10.57 16.75
C SER A 208 -12.42 -11.96 16.12
N PHE A 209 -11.25 -12.58 16.18
CA PHE A 209 -11.03 -13.96 15.76
C PHE A 209 -10.73 -14.79 17.00
N GLU A 210 -11.68 -15.65 17.38
CA GLU A 210 -11.54 -16.56 18.51
C GLU A 210 -11.28 -17.97 18.01
N GLN A 211 -10.37 -18.67 18.68
CA GLN A 211 -10.09 -20.06 18.37
C GLN A 211 -11.30 -20.92 18.71
N ARG A 212 -11.77 -21.72 17.75
CA ARG A 212 -12.86 -22.67 17.99
C ARG A 212 -12.41 -23.72 19.04
N PRO A 213 -13.30 -24.17 19.95
CA PRO A 213 -13.00 -25.32 20.79
C PRO A 213 -12.67 -26.56 19.96
N GLU A 214 -11.74 -27.36 20.46
CA GLU A 214 -11.44 -28.66 19.89
C GLU A 214 -12.60 -29.67 20.11
N PRO A 215 -12.74 -30.68 19.25
CA PRO A 215 -11.91 -30.93 18.09
C PRO A 215 -12.30 -30.00 16.94
N TRP A 216 -11.29 -29.50 16.25
CA TRP A 216 -11.53 -28.84 14.97
C TRP A 216 -12.02 -29.97 14.07
N PHE A 217 -13.31 -29.97 13.74
CA PHE A 217 -13.91 -30.74 12.65
C PHE A 217 -15.32 -30.38 12.28
N THR A 218 -15.59 -30.40 10.98
CA THR A 218 -16.92 -30.27 10.40
C THR A 218 -17.44 -31.62 9.91
N ASN A 219 -18.71 -31.89 10.19
CA ASN A 219 -19.34 -33.18 9.89
C ASN A 219 -19.76 -33.33 8.42
N VAL A 220 -19.34 -32.44 7.53
CA VAL A 220 -19.66 -32.54 6.10
C VAL A 220 -18.88 -33.74 5.52
N THR A 221 -19.33 -34.38 4.44
CA THR A 221 -18.56 -35.44 3.75
C THR A 221 -18.25 -35.06 2.31
N VAL A 222 -17.32 -35.77 1.66
CA VAL A 222 -16.98 -35.51 0.25
C VAL A 222 -18.21 -35.62 -0.63
N GLU A 223 -19.11 -36.55 -0.32
CA GLU A 223 -20.33 -36.85 -1.08
C GLU A 223 -21.37 -35.73 -0.97
N GLU A 224 -21.37 -34.99 0.14
CA GLU A 224 -22.29 -33.87 0.38
C GLU A 224 -21.88 -32.60 -0.37
N ILE A 225 -20.65 -32.54 -0.89
CA ILE A 225 -20.15 -31.41 -1.67
C ILE A 225 -20.61 -31.53 -3.13
N HIS A 226 -21.30 -30.51 -3.61
CA HIS A 226 -21.85 -30.42 -4.96
C HIS A 226 -21.07 -29.42 -5.83
N SER A 227 -21.22 -29.60 -7.15
CA SER A 227 -20.69 -28.61 -8.08
C SER A 227 -21.40 -27.27 -7.88
N GLY A 228 -20.62 -26.20 -7.71
CA GLY A 228 -21.13 -24.88 -7.39
C GLY A 228 -21.06 -24.53 -5.90
N ASP A 229 -20.72 -25.47 -5.02
CA ASP A 229 -20.48 -25.15 -3.61
C ASP A 229 -19.30 -24.20 -3.48
N PHE A 230 -19.47 -23.17 -2.65
CA PHE A 230 -18.54 -22.06 -2.52
C PHE A 230 -17.77 -22.15 -1.21
N LEU A 231 -16.44 -22.14 -1.30
CA LEU A 231 -15.54 -22.13 -0.16
C LEU A 231 -15.09 -20.69 0.09
N ALA A 232 -15.38 -20.16 1.28
CA ALA A 232 -14.86 -18.90 1.77
C ALA A 232 -13.83 -19.17 2.87
N VAL A 233 -12.59 -18.77 2.64
CA VAL A 233 -11.44 -19.14 3.48
C VAL A 233 -10.83 -17.89 4.10
N SER A 234 -10.36 -18.04 5.34
CA SER A 234 -9.70 -16.97 6.08
C SER A 234 -8.36 -17.48 6.65
N LYS A 235 -7.28 -17.13 5.97
CA LYS A 235 -5.91 -17.35 6.43
C LYS A 235 -5.41 -16.13 7.19
N ILE A 236 -4.77 -16.39 8.32
CA ILE A 236 -4.26 -15.34 9.23
C ILE A 236 -2.73 -15.39 9.35
N ARG A 237 -2.08 -16.39 8.74
CA ARG A 237 -0.66 -16.65 8.93
C ARG A 237 0.12 -16.83 7.62
N GLY A 238 1.39 -16.40 7.64
CA GLY A 238 2.32 -16.50 6.52
C GLY A 238 2.09 -15.44 5.46
N ARG A 239 2.88 -15.48 4.38
CA ARG A 239 2.83 -14.47 3.30
C ARG A 239 1.40 -14.23 2.79
N TRP A 240 0.68 -15.30 2.50
CA TRP A 240 -0.71 -15.21 2.05
C TRP A 240 -1.68 -14.77 3.14
N GLY A 241 -1.44 -15.11 4.41
CA GLY A 241 -2.25 -14.59 5.52
C GLY A 241 -2.14 -13.07 5.68
N GLY A 242 -0.96 -12.50 5.39
CA GLY A 242 -0.77 -11.05 5.33
C GLY A 242 -1.59 -10.40 4.21
N PHE A 243 -1.53 -10.95 2.99
CA PHE A 243 -2.33 -10.46 1.87
C PHE A 243 -3.83 -10.54 2.15
N GLU A 244 -4.30 -11.70 2.62
CA GLU A 244 -5.71 -11.89 2.96
C GLU A 244 -6.18 -10.97 4.09
N THR A 245 -5.30 -10.63 5.05
CA THR A 245 -5.62 -9.68 6.12
C THR A 245 -5.82 -8.27 5.58
N LEU A 246 -4.99 -7.83 4.64
CA LEU A 246 -5.17 -6.54 3.97
C LEU A 246 -6.43 -6.56 3.10
N GLU A 247 -6.72 -7.66 2.41
CA GLU A 247 -7.94 -7.83 1.62
C GLU A 247 -9.21 -7.76 2.48
N LYS A 248 -9.25 -8.48 3.61
CA LYS A 248 -10.34 -8.41 4.59
C LYS A 248 -10.58 -6.98 5.06
N TRP A 249 -9.50 -6.27 5.36
CA TRP A 249 -9.58 -4.89 5.79
C TRP A 249 -10.14 -3.95 4.72
N VAL A 250 -9.63 -4.02 3.49
CA VAL A 250 -10.06 -3.14 2.39
C VAL A 250 -11.49 -3.45 1.93
N THR A 251 -11.90 -4.72 1.96
CA THR A 251 -13.24 -5.15 1.51
C THR A 251 -14.30 -5.14 2.61
N GLY A 252 -13.88 -5.11 3.88
CA GLY A 252 -14.77 -5.33 5.02
C GLY A 252 -15.20 -6.79 5.20
N ALA A 253 -14.63 -7.73 4.45
CA ALA A 253 -14.97 -9.16 4.52
C ALA A 253 -14.20 -9.89 5.64
N TYR A 254 -14.71 -11.05 6.05
CA TYR A 254 -14.02 -11.92 7.03
C TYR A 254 -13.23 -13.05 6.36
N ALA A 255 -13.50 -13.31 5.07
CA ALA A 255 -12.75 -14.23 4.21
C ALA A 255 -11.81 -13.42 3.31
N GLY A 256 -10.64 -13.98 3.01
CA GLY A 256 -9.66 -13.40 2.10
C GLY A 256 -9.34 -14.28 0.89
N HIS A 257 -9.93 -15.48 0.81
CA HIS A 257 -9.79 -16.32 -0.38
C HIS A 257 -11.09 -17.07 -0.65
N THR A 258 -11.34 -17.32 -1.92
CA THR A 258 -12.56 -18.01 -2.37
C THR A 258 -12.25 -19.03 -3.43
N ALA A 259 -12.93 -20.17 -3.37
CA ALA A 259 -12.83 -21.22 -4.37
C ALA A 259 -14.20 -21.87 -4.60
N VAL A 260 -14.36 -22.54 -5.74
CA VAL A 260 -15.59 -23.25 -6.10
C VAL A 260 -15.32 -24.74 -6.25
N CYS A 261 -16.18 -25.56 -5.66
CA CYS A 261 -16.15 -27.00 -5.84
C CYS A 261 -16.81 -27.39 -7.17
N LEU A 262 -16.19 -28.29 -7.92
CA LEU A 262 -16.69 -28.78 -9.21
C LEU A 262 -16.51 -30.30 -9.27
N ARG A 263 -17.43 -31.00 -9.93
CA ARG A 263 -17.26 -32.41 -10.26
C ARG A 263 -17.07 -32.56 -11.75
N ASP A 264 -16.16 -33.44 -12.13
CA ASP A 264 -16.03 -33.85 -13.53
C ASP A 264 -17.11 -34.87 -13.92
N SER A 265 -17.09 -35.31 -15.18
CA SER A 265 -18.04 -36.29 -15.70
C SER A 265 -17.95 -37.67 -15.03
N GLU A 266 -16.84 -37.98 -14.37
CA GLU A 266 -16.62 -39.23 -13.63
C GLU A 266 -17.04 -39.11 -12.15
N GLY A 267 -17.49 -37.92 -11.74
CA GLY A 267 -17.94 -37.62 -10.38
C GLY A 267 -16.82 -37.27 -9.41
N LYS A 268 -15.56 -37.14 -9.87
CA LYS A 268 -14.44 -36.75 -9.03
C LYS A 268 -14.54 -35.26 -8.67
N LEU A 269 -14.29 -34.96 -7.39
CA LEU A 269 -14.35 -33.59 -6.86
C LEU A 269 -13.05 -32.83 -7.16
N TRP A 270 -13.20 -31.59 -7.62
CA TRP A 270 -12.17 -30.62 -7.93
C TRP A 270 -12.47 -29.30 -7.22
N VAL A 271 -11.44 -28.50 -7.00
CA VAL A 271 -11.56 -27.14 -6.45
C VAL A 271 -10.99 -26.19 -7.49
N GLY A 272 -11.84 -25.35 -8.05
CA GLY A 272 -11.47 -24.28 -8.97
C GLY A 272 -11.15 -23.01 -8.19
N GLU A 273 -9.94 -22.50 -8.37
CA GLU A 273 -9.49 -21.24 -7.78
C GLU A 273 -8.66 -20.44 -8.80
N SER A 274 -8.46 -19.16 -8.51
CA SER A 274 -7.55 -18.29 -9.27
C SER A 274 -6.19 -18.27 -8.57
N GLY A 275 -5.13 -18.71 -9.27
CA GLY A 275 -3.77 -18.78 -8.73
C GLY A 275 -2.70 -18.70 -9.83
N HIS A 276 -1.43 -18.62 -9.43
CA HIS A 276 -0.31 -18.61 -10.38
C HIS A 276 -0.12 -20.02 -10.97
N GLU A 277 -0.07 -20.11 -12.29
CA GLU A 277 0.11 -21.35 -13.04
C GLU A 277 1.52 -21.92 -12.79
N ASN A 278 1.63 -23.24 -12.59
CA ASN A 278 2.92 -23.91 -12.47
C ASN A 278 2.82 -25.26 -13.21
N ASP A 279 3.69 -25.47 -14.21
CA ASP A 279 3.61 -26.58 -15.17
C ASP A 279 3.94 -27.97 -14.59
N GLU A 280 4.45 -28.02 -13.35
CA GLU A 280 4.89 -29.27 -12.72
C GLU A 280 4.04 -29.64 -11.51
N VAL A 281 2.80 -30.10 -11.73
CA VAL A 281 2.12 -30.78 -10.62
C VAL A 281 1.41 -32.10 -10.93
N LYS A 282 2.09 -33.17 -10.52
CA LYS A 282 1.48 -34.46 -10.18
C LYS A 282 0.91 -34.37 -8.76
N LEU A 283 -0.15 -35.14 -8.48
CA LEU A 283 -0.98 -35.18 -7.26
C LEU A 283 -0.21 -35.27 -5.92
N THR A 284 1.12 -35.39 -5.91
CA THR A 284 1.97 -35.46 -4.72
C THR A 284 2.90 -34.26 -4.49
N ASP A 285 3.01 -33.30 -5.41
CA ASP A 285 3.95 -32.16 -5.30
C ASP A 285 3.30 -30.77 -5.48
N LEU A 286 1.99 -30.66 -5.17
CA LEU A 286 1.21 -29.41 -5.18
C LEU A 286 1.42 -28.64 -3.88
N LEU A 287 2.69 -28.29 -3.67
CA LEU A 287 3.20 -27.71 -2.44
C LEU A 287 4.11 -26.46 -2.67
N THR A 288 3.62 -25.37 -3.28
CA THR A 288 4.25 -24.03 -3.13
C THR A 288 3.32 -22.79 -3.17
N CYS A 289 2.05 -22.89 -3.59
CA CYS A 289 1.11 -21.75 -3.59
C CYS A 289 -0.08 -21.96 -2.62
N CYS A 290 -0.58 -23.20 -2.58
CA CYS A 290 -1.56 -23.69 -1.62
C CYS A 290 -1.28 -25.17 -1.38
N ASP A 291 -0.90 -25.50 -0.16
CA ASP A 291 -0.13 -26.69 0.09
C ASP A 291 -0.90 -27.68 0.94
N SER A 292 -1.35 -28.76 0.31
CA SER A 292 -2.14 -29.89 0.84
C SER A 292 -3.66 -29.66 0.88
N MET A 293 -4.36 -29.83 -0.26
CA MET A 293 -5.83 -29.87 -0.29
C MET A 293 -6.48 -31.27 -0.14
N GLU A 294 -5.75 -32.37 -0.34
CA GLU A 294 -6.32 -33.71 -0.14
C GLU A 294 -6.63 -33.96 1.35
N LEU A 295 -5.72 -33.48 2.20
CA LEU A 295 -5.91 -33.42 3.64
C LEU A 295 -6.92 -32.35 4.06
N ILE A 296 -7.31 -31.40 3.18
CA ILE A 296 -8.27 -30.32 3.45
C ILE A 296 -9.69 -30.70 3.06
N VAL A 297 -9.98 -31.64 2.17
CA VAL A 297 -11.36 -32.15 2.19
C VAL A 297 -11.56 -32.95 3.48
N GLN A 298 -10.59 -33.75 3.93
CA GLN A 298 -10.68 -34.34 5.27
C GLN A 298 -10.48 -33.34 6.43
N ARG A 299 -9.75 -32.21 6.27
CA ARG A 299 -9.48 -31.18 7.32
C ARG A 299 -10.24 -29.87 7.20
N PHE A 300 -11.01 -29.57 6.17
CA PHE A 300 -12.08 -28.56 6.24
C PHE A 300 -13.19 -29.17 7.08
N LEU A 301 -13.49 -30.42 6.76
CA LEU A 301 -14.17 -31.38 7.62
C LEU A 301 -13.45 -31.65 8.92
N LEU A 302 -12.23 -31.17 9.15
CA LEU A 302 -11.55 -31.19 10.45
C LEU A 302 -11.12 -29.79 10.97
N ILE A 303 -11.52 -28.64 10.42
CA ILE A 303 -11.03 -27.31 10.86
C ILE A 303 -12.09 -26.17 10.78
N PHE A 304 -13.32 -26.49 10.40
CA PHE A 304 -14.47 -25.69 10.86
C PHE A 304 -15.11 -26.31 12.10
#